data_AF-A0A1D8UTI1-F1
#
_entry.id   AF-A0A1D8UTI1-F1
#
_cell.length_a   1.000
_cell.length_b   1.000
_cell.length_c   1.000
_cell.angle_alpha   90.00
_cell.angle_beta   90.00
_cell.angle_gamma   90.00
#
_symmetry.space_group_name_H-M   'P 1'
#
loop_
_entity.id
_entity.type
_entity.pdbx_description
1 polymer ?
#
loop_
_entity_poly.entity_id
_entity_poly.type
_entity_poly.pdbx_seq_one_letter_code
_entity_poly.pdbx_strand_id
1 'polypeptide(L)'
;MSLSPTDRSSELRERRYQEGQRTFGLSSPQRRPVTVPKLSRSLLDLLPKRPAEWMRHVDHVAPEDVQIWVCQTWSGCMVEFFGGAEEWRCLWHSGDIETFTPMSTRHRVVMMKAEDALQIHERHQLIDVSTNDTILRLRFRRPREDRGVIDADARLREKCGLPPINRREGEAS
;
A
#
# COMPACT_ATOMS: atom_id res chain seq x y z
N MET A 1 -23.66 6.42 25.61
CA MET A 1 -22.73 6.77 24.51
C MET A 1 -23.53 6.77 23.22
N SER A 2 -23.67 7.93 22.58
CA SER A 2 -24.53 8.12 21.42
C SER A 2 -23.72 7.91 20.15
N LEU A 3 -24.09 6.94 19.31
CA LEU A 3 -23.43 6.66 18.02
C LEU A 3 -23.50 7.88 17.10
N SER A 4 -22.42 8.10 16.34
CA SER A 4 -22.30 9.23 15.43
C SER A 4 -23.32 9.13 14.27
N PRO A 5 -23.68 10.23 13.61
CA PRO A 5 -24.64 10.23 12.49
C PRO A 5 -24.21 9.32 11.33
N THR A 6 -22.91 9.19 11.09
CA THR A 6 -22.33 8.34 10.05
C THR A 6 -22.46 6.86 10.41
N ASP A 7 -22.25 6.51 11.68
CA ASP A 7 -22.40 5.14 12.19
C ASP A 7 -23.85 4.65 12.04
N ARG A 8 -24.82 5.53 12.35
CA ARG A 8 -26.26 5.24 12.14
C ARG A 8 -26.60 5.00 10.68
N SER A 9 -25.96 5.71 9.76
CA SER A 9 -26.17 5.55 8.32
C SER A 9 -25.63 4.21 7.81
N SER A 10 -24.45 3.80 8.27
CA SER A 10 -23.88 2.49 7.97
C SER A 10 -24.72 1.35 8.54
N GLU A 11 -25.19 1.45 9.80
CA GLU A 11 -26.04 0.43 10.41
C GLU A 11 -27.40 0.30 9.70
N LEU A 12 -28.03 1.40 9.32
CA LEU A 12 -29.26 1.39 8.53
C LEU A 12 -29.05 0.75 7.14
N ARG A 13 -27.89 0.99 6.53
CA ARG A 13 -27.52 0.41 5.23
C ARG A 13 -27.27 -1.09 5.34
N GLU A 14 -26.54 -1.52 6.36
CA GLU A 14 -26.29 -2.92 6.70
C GLU A 14 -27.62 -3.66 6.95
N ARG A 15 -28.53 -3.04 7.71
CA ARG A 15 -29.85 -3.61 8.03
C ARG A 15 -30.73 -3.79 6.80
N ARG A 16 -30.81 -2.77 5.93
CA ARG A 16 -31.53 -2.87 4.64
C ARG A 16 -30.93 -3.91 3.72
N TYR A 17 -29.61 -4.05 3.73
CA TYR A 17 -28.92 -5.07 2.95
C TYR A 17 -29.24 -6.48 3.46
N GLN A 18 -29.24 -6.69 4.78
CA GLN A 18 -29.61 -7.95 5.41
C GLN A 18 -31.10 -8.31 5.19
N GLU A 19 -32.00 -7.32 5.27
CA GLU A 19 -33.42 -7.51 4.94
C GLU A 19 -33.61 -7.92 3.47
N GLY A 20 -32.93 -7.25 2.54
CA GLY A 20 -32.92 -7.64 1.14
C GLY A 20 -32.41 -9.07 0.93
N GLN A 21 -31.33 -9.48 1.59
CA GLN A 21 -30.81 -10.85 1.52
C GLN A 21 -31.85 -11.88 1.98
N ARG A 22 -32.60 -11.59 3.06
CA ARG A 22 -33.67 -12.46 3.56
C ARG A 22 -34.84 -12.55 2.59
N THR A 23 -35.27 -11.43 1.99
CA THR A 23 -36.37 -11.39 1.02
C THR A 23 -36.10 -12.25 -0.21
N PHE A 24 -34.84 -12.34 -0.67
CA PHE A 24 -34.47 -13.12 -1.85
C PHE A 24 -33.96 -14.54 -1.53
N GLY A 25 -34.06 -15.01 -0.28
CA GLY A 25 -33.55 -16.33 0.12
C GLY A 25 -32.04 -16.49 -0.09
N LEU A 26 -31.30 -15.39 -0.21
CA LEU A 26 -29.86 -15.39 -0.39
C LEU A 26 -29.22 -15.65 0.96
N SER A 27 -28.59 -16.81 1.10
CA SER A 27 -27.71 -17.08 2.24
C SER A 27 -26.67 -15.97 2.28
N SER A 28 -26.48 -15.33 3.44
CA SER A 28 -25.39 -14.37 3.62
C SER A 28 -24.11 -15.05 3.14
N PRO A 29 -23.39 -14.49 2.17
CA PRO A 29 -22.22 -15.14 1.61
C PRO A 29 -21.27 -15.40 2.77
N GLN A 30 -21.05 -16.68 3.10
CA GLN A 30 -19.94 -17.06 3.94
C GLN A 30 -18.70 -16.65 3.15
N ARG A 31 -18.18 -15.45 3.43
CA ARG A 31 -16.86 -15.05 2.97
C ARG A 31 -15.91 -16.05 3.62
N ARG A 32 -15.56 -17.10 2.89
CA ARG A 32 -14.40 -17.91 3.22
C ARG A 32 -13.27 -16.93 3.48
N PRO A 33 -12.56 -17.02 4.62
CA PRO A 33 -11.41 -16.16 4.83
C PRO A 33 -10.49 -16.37 3.63
N VAL A 34 -10.33 -15.33 2.83
CA VAL A 34 -9.44 -15.37 1.67
C VAL A 34 -8.05 -15.48 2.26
N THR A 35 -7.45 -16.66 2.25
CA THR A 35 -6.06 -16.84 2.64
C THR A 35 -5.20 -16.12 1.62
N VAL A 36 -4.84 -14.88 1.92
CA VAL A 36 -3.93 -14.09 1.10
C VAL A 36 -2.54 -14.73 1.24
N PRO A 37 -1.90 -15.19 0.15
CA PRO A 37 -0.57 -15.76 0.22
C PRO A 37 0.43 -14.75 0.78
N LYS A 38 1.25 -15.20 1.74
CA LYS A 38 2.34 -14.39 2.30
C LYS A 38 3.47 -14.20 1.28
N LEU A 39 4.08 -13.03 1.31
CA LEU A 39 5.27 -12.69 0.55
C LEU A 39 6.53 -13.27 1.20
N SER A 40 7.53 -13.57 0.37
CA SER A 40 8.84 -13.99 0.87
C SER A 40 9.56 -12.82 1.55
N ARG A 41 10.15 -13.04 2.73
CA ARG A 41 10.99 -12.03 3.41
C ARG A 41 12.19 -11.58 2.56
N SER A 42 12.68 -12.42 1.65
CA SER A 42 13.78 -12.08 0.75
C SER A 42 13.49 -10.90 -0.20
N LEU A 43 12.22 -10.49 -0.34
CA LEU A 43 11.88 -9.28 -1.08
C LEU A 43 12.41 -8.02 -0.41
N LEU A 44 12.64 -8.03 0.91
CA LEU A 44 13.25 -6.91 1.62
C LEU A 44 14.70 -6.67 1.18
N ASP A 45 15.38 -7.69 0.63
CA ASP A 45 16.74 -7.57 0.10
C ASP A 45 16.81 -6.74 -1.19
N LEU A 46 15.66 -6.47 -1.82
CA LEU A 46 15.55 -5.57 -2.97
C LEU A 46 15.54 -4.09 -2.56
N LEU A 47 15.31 -3.79 -1.29
CA LEU A 47 15.23 -2.42 -0.78
C LEU A 47 16.63 -1.83 -0.52
N PRO A 48 16.78 -0.50 -0.51
CA PRO A 48 18.03 0.15 -0.12
C PRO A 48 18.48 -0.29 1.28
N LYS A 49 19.77 -0.59 1.41
CA LYS A 49 20.37 -0.90 2.73
C LYS A 49 20.32 0.35 3.63
N ARG A 50 19.99 0.14 4.90
CA ARG A 50 19.89 1.20 5.91
C ARG A 50 20.87 0.96 7.07
N PRO A 51 21.21 2.00 7.86
CA PRO A 51 21.99 1.83 9.06
C PRO A 51 21.38 0.80 10.00
N ALA A 52 22.22 0.06 10.73
CA ALA A 52 21.79 -0.99 11.65
C ALA A 52 20.83 -0.46 12.73
N GLU A 53 21.02 0.79 13.16
CA GLU A 53 20.13 1.46 14.10
C GLU A 53 18.71 1.61 13.56
N TRP A 54 18.55 2.09 12.32
CA TRP A 54 17.23 2.13 11.68
C TRP A 54 16.62 0.74 11.54
N MET A 55 17.42 -0.24 11.13
CA MET A 55 16.95 -1.62 10.94
C MET A 55 16.37 -2.23 12.22
N ARG A 56 16.89 -1.89 13.41
CA ARG A 56 16.30 -2.33 14.70
C ARG A 56 14.83 -1.95 14.84
N HIS A 57 14.39 -0.86 14.22
CA HIS A 57 13.01 -0.39 14.28
C HIS A 57 12.11 -1.04 13.22
N VAL A 58 12.64 -1.42 12.06
CA VAL A 58 11.81 -1.81 10.91
C VAL A 58 12.01 -3.24 10.42
N ASP A 59 12.99 -3.98 10.95
CA ASP A 59 13.29 -5.34 10.49
C ASP A 59 12.12 -6.31 10.75
N HIS A 60 11.32 -6.08 11.79
CA HIS A 60 10.14 -6.91 12.05
C HIS A 60 9.01 -6.74 11.02
N VAL A 61 9.04 -5.66 10.22
CA VAL A 61 7.98 -5.34 9.25
C VAL A 61 8.01 -6.31 8.08
N ALA A 62 6.87 -6.94 7.79
CA ALA A 62 6.73 -7.88 6.70
C ALA A 62 6.70 -7.15 5.34
N PRO A 63 7.13 -7.79 4.23
CA PRO A 63 7.07 -7.19 2.89
C PRO A 63 5.69 -6.66 2.49
N GLU A 64 4.62 -7.26 3.01
CA GLU A 64 3.23 -6.85 2.79
C GLU A 64 2.90 -5.47 3.36
N ASP A 65 3.60 -5.08 4.42
CA ASP A 65 3.40 -3.83 5.15
C ASP A 65 4.41 -2.75 4.72
N VAL A 66 5.23 -3.05 3.71
CA VAL A 66 6.14 -2.11 3.06
C VAL A 66 5.43 -1.43 1.88
N GLN A 67 5.50 -0.11 1.85
CA GLN A 67 5.15 0.69 0.68
C GLN A 67 6.41 1.34 0.12
N ILE A 68 6.50 1.37 -1.20
CA ILE A 68 7.53 2.12 -1.93
C ILE A 68 6.85 3.37 -2.46
N TRP A 69 7.33 4.54 -2.03
CA TRP A 69 6.81 5.82 -2.49
C TRP A 69 7.83 6.45 -3.43
N VAL A 70 7.37 6.81 -4.61
CA VAL A 70 8.16 7.56 -5.58
C VAL A 70 7.49 8.92 -5.77
N CYS A 71 8.21 9.99 -5.40
CA CYS A 71 7.72 11.35 -5.53
C CYS A 71 8.58 12.14 -6.53
N GLN A 72 7.95 12.98 -7.35
CA GLN A 72 8.62 13.83 -8.34
C GLN A 72 9.53 14.89 -7.69
N THR A 73 9.04 15.49 -6.62
CA THR A 73 9.67 16.65 -5.96
C THR A 73 10.36 16.26 -4.65
N TRP A 74 10.68 14.96 -4.49
CA TRP A 74 11.37 14.51 -3.30
C TRP A 74 12.77 15.13 -3.22
N SER A 75 13.01 15.90 -2.17
CA SER A 75 14.28 16.59 -1.93
C SER A 75 15.45 15.65 -1.59
N GLY A 76 15.18 14.37 -1.38
CA GLY A 76 16.18 13.41 -0.91
C GLY A 76 16.37 13.42 0.60
N CYS A 77 15.83 14.41 1.34
CA CYS A 77 16.16 14.59 2.76
C CYS A 77 15.59 13.48 3.65
N MET A 78 14.31 13.15 3.55
CA MET A 78 13.71 12.03 4.29
C MET A 78 13.69 10.79 3.40
N VAL A 79 14.39 9.72 3.77
CA VAL A 79 14.55 8.54 2.91
C VAL A 79 13.64 7.38 3.29
N GLU A 80 13.14 7.36 4.52
CA GLU A 80 12.25 6.32 5.01
C GLU A 80 11.44 6.83 6.19
N PHE A 81 10.23 6.31 6.36
CA PHE A 81 9.50 6.50 7.61
C PHE A 81 8.77 5.23 8.01
N PHE A 82 8.47 5.12 9.30
CA PHE A 82 7.77 3.98 9.88
C PHE A 82 6.73 4.46 10.89
N GLY A 83 5.48 4.03 10.68
CA GLY A 83 4.40 4.21 11.65
C GLY A 83 4.20 3.00 12.54
N GLY A 84 4.61 3.12 13.80
CA GLY A 84 4.34 2.15 14.85
C GLY A 84 3.01 2.41 15.56
N ALA A 85 2.65 1.56 16.52
CA ALA A 85 1.45 1.74 17.33
C ALA A 85 1.55 2.97 18.26
N GLU A 86 2.75 3.28 18.72
CA GLU A 86 3.00 4.29 19.75
C GLU A 86 3.75 5.52 19.23
N GLU A 87 4.39 5.41 18.07
CA GLU A 87 5.29 6.43 17.57
C GLU A 87 5.45 6.38 16.05
N TRP A 88 5.78 7.53 15.46
CA TRP A 88 6.18 7.65 14.07
C TRP A 88 7.67 8.01 14.02
N ARG A 89 8.43 7.37 13.14
CA ARG A 89 9.86 7.65 12.97
C ARG A 89 10.22 7.99 11.53
N CYS A 90 11.16 8.91 11.35
CA CYS A 90 11.77 9.26 10.08
C CYS A 90 13.25 8.93 10.09
N LEU A 91 13.73 8.37 8.98
CA LEU A 91 15.14 8.30 8.66
C LEU A 91 15.48 9.40 7.66
N TRP A 92 16.42 10.27 8.04
CA TRP A 92 16.95 11.30 7.18
C TRP A 92 18.15 10.78 6.38
N HIS A 93 18.46 11.42 5.26
CA HIS A 93 19.60 11.11 4.40
C HIS A 93 20.94 11.28 5.11
N SER A 94 21.00 12.16 6.12
CA SER A 94 22.14 12.30 7.02
C SER A 94 22.41 11.05 7.86
N GLY A 95 21.42 10.16 7.99
CA GLY A 95 21.43 9.02 8.90
C GLY A 95 20.72 9.29 10.23
N ASP A 96 20.30 10.55 10.48
CA ASP A 96 19.58 10.92 11.69
C ASP A 96 18.20 10.27 11.73
N ILE A 97 17.75 9.95 12.95
CA ILE A 97 16.44 9.37 13.21
C ILE A 97 15.66 10.33 14.09
N GLU A 98 14.53 10.81 13.59
CA GLU A 98 13.61 11.65 14.36
C GLU A 98 12.33 10.88 14.70
N THR A 99 11.82 11.11 15.91
CA THR A 99 10.61 10.47 16.42
C THR A 99 9.53 11.52 16.67
N PHE A 100 8.30 11.20 16.28
CA PHE A 100 7.14 12.07 16.40
C PHE A 100 5.96 11.31 16.99
N THR A 101 4.91 12.06 17.36
CA THR A 101 3.65 11.49 17.84
C THR A 101 3.00 10.58 16.79
N PRO A 102 2.35 9.48 17.22
CA PRO A 102 1.81 8.49 16.31
C PRO A 102 0.74 9.06 15.39
N MET A 103 0.82 8.70 14.10
CA MET A 103 -0.26 8.88 13.13
C MET A 103 -0.94 7.53 12.84
N SER A 104 -2.19 7.55 12.40
CA SER A 104 -3.03 6.37 12.18
C SER A 104 -2.54 5.38 11.09
N THR A 105 -1.41 5.67 10.44
CA THR A 105 -0.89 4.88 9.31
C THR A 105 0.21 3.94 9.79
N ARG A 106 -0.03 2.63 9.71
CA ARG A 106 0.90 1.57 10.15
C ARG A 106 1.64 0.92 8.97
N HIS A 107 2.55 1.66 8.36
CA HIS A 107 3.37 1.13 7.27
C HIS A 107 4.82 1.56 7.42
N ARG A 108 5.72 0.70 6.92
CA ARG A 108 7.08 1.10 6.57
C ARG A 108 7.04 1.68 5.16
N VAL A 109 7.46 2.92 5.00
CA VAL A 109 7.45 3.60 3.71
C VAL A 109 8.86 3.95 3.30
N VAL A 110 9.27 3.39 2.17
CA VAL A 110 10.59 3.63 1.58
C VAL A 110 10.43 4.64 0.47
N MET A 111 11.09 5.79 0.62
CA MET A 111 11.16 6.81 -0.42
C MET A 111 12.36 6.52 -1.31
N MET A 112 12.14 6.54 -2.62
CA MET A 112 13.22 6.32 -3.59
C MET A 112 12.92 7.01 -4.92
N LYS A 113 13.91 7.00 -5.81
CA LYS A 113 13.76 7.51 -7.18
C LYS A 113 13.02 6.49 -8.04
N ALA A 114 12.48 6.96 -9.15
CA ALA A 114 11.75 6.12 -10.09
C ALA A 114 12.67 5.07 -10.76
N GLU A 115 13.96 5.37 -10.91
CA GLU A 115 14.97 4.44 -11.40
C GLU A 115 15.09 3.21 -10.50
N ASP A 116 15.21 3.42 -9.19
CA ASP A 116 15.39 2.35 -8.21
C ASP A 116 14.14 1.49 -8.14
N ALA A 117 12.97 2.13 -8.13
CA ALA A 117 11.70 1.41 -8.12
C ALA A 117 11.47 0.60 -9.40
N LEU A 118 11.95 1.06 -10.56
CA LEU A 118 11.90 0.28 -11.80
C LEU A 118 12.82 -0.94 -11.74
N GLN A 119 14.03 -0.80 -11.21
CA GLN A 119 14.95 -1.95 -11.03
C GLN A 119 14.37 -3.00 -10.07
N ILE A 120 13.67 -2.56 -9.02
CA ILE A 120 12.93 -3.48 -8.14
C ILE A 120 11.82 -4.17 -8.93
N HIS A 121 11.01 -3.42 -9.69
CA HIS A 121 9.91 -3.96 -10.49
C HIS A 121 10.36 -5.03 -11.49
N GLU A 122 11.54 -4.86 -12.11
CA GLU A 122 12.13 -5.84 -13.04
C GLU A 122 12.53 -7.16 -12.35
N ARG A 123 12.89 -7.11 -11.06
CA ARG A 123 13.25 -8.31 -10.27
C ARG A 123 12.05 -8.95 -9.60
N HIS A 124 11.11 -8.14 -9.14
CA HIS A 124 9.85 -8.57 -8.58
C HIS A 124 8.79 -7.52 -8.88
N GLN A 125 7.74 -7.93 -9.57
CA GLN A 125 6.73 -7.00 -10.04
C GLN A 125 6.10 -6.21 -8.89
N LEU A 126 6.01 -4.90 -9.10
CA LEU A 126 5.30 -3.99 -8.21
C LEU A 126 3.88 -3.71 -8.73
N ILE A 127 2.98 -3.48 -7.79
CA ILE A 127 1.59 -3.08 -8.01
C ILE A 127 1.43 -1.63 -7.60
N ASP A 128 0.76 -0.85 -8.44
CA ASP A 128 0.39 0.53 -8.13
C ASP A 128 -0.91 0.55 -7.31
N VAL A 129 -0.81 1.14 -6.12
CA VAL A 129 -1.89 1.32 -5.14
C VAL A 129 -2.15 2.80 -4.85
N SER A 130 -1.70 3.68 -5.75
CA SER A 130 -1.89 5.11 -5.62
C SER A 130 -3.37 5.46 -5.66
N THR A 131 -3.74 6.41 -4.80
CA THR A 131 -5.11 6.95 -4.73
C THR A 131 -5.20 8.34 -5.35
N ASN A 132 -4.07 8.91 -5.78
CA ASN A 132 -3.94 10.20 -6.44
C ASN A 132 -2.67 10.21 -7.32
N ASP A 133 -2.53 11.25 -8.14
CA ASP A 133 -1.46 11.35 -9.14
C ASP A 133 -0.18 12.03 -8.63
N THR A 134 -0.10 12.39 -7.34
CA THR A 134 1.02 13.17 -6.79
C THR A 134 2.16 12.30 -6.28
N ILE A 135 1.85 11.10 -5.78
CA ILE A 135 2.83 10.14 -5.25
C ILE A 135 2.49 8.77 -5.80
N LEU A 136 3.45 8.17 -6.50
CA LEU A 136 3.32 6.78 -6.92
C LEU A 136 3.56 5.89 -5.70
N ARG A 137 2.50 5.26 -5.20
CA ARG A 137 2.50 4.33 -4.07
C ARG A 137 2.51 2.92 -4.62
N LEU A 138 3.59 2.21 -4.37
CA LEU A 138 3.83 0.87 -4.89
C LEU A 138 3.92 -0.13 -3.75
N ARG A 139 3.58 -1.37 -4.04
CA ARG A 139 3.83 -2.52 -3.17
C ARG A 139 4.29 -3.73 -3.99
N PHE A 140 4.89 -4.70 -3.34
CA PHE A 140 5.20 -5.98 -3.99
C PHE A 140 3.91 -6.71 -4.43
N ARG A 141 3.92 -7.25 -5.65
CA ARG A 141 2.85 -8.13 -6.16
C ARG A 141 2.82 -9.43 -5.36
N ARG A 142 1.62 -9.88 -4.99
CA ARG A 142 1.43 -11.16 -4.29
C ARG A 142 1.27 -12.32 -5.27
N PRO A 143 1.62 -13.56 -4.86
CA PRO A 143 1.32 -14.75 -5.66
C PRO A 143 -0.18 -14.81 -5.97
N ARG A 144 -0.53 -15.08 -7.23
CA ARG A 144 -1.92 -15.19 -7.73
C ARG A 144 -2.75 -13.90 -7.73
N GLU A 145 -2.14 -12.74 -7.53
CA GLU A 145 -2.79 -11.49 -7.97
C GLU A 145 -2.86 -11.53 -9.50
N ASP A 146 -4.05 -11.43 -10.08
CA ASP A 146 -4.26 -11.45 -11.54
C ASP A 146 -3.82 -10.14 -12.21
N ARG A 147 -3.58 -10.19 -13.53
CA ARG A 147 -3.23 -9.02 -14.37
C ARG A 147 -4.30 -7.90 -14.38
N GLY A 148 -5.50 -8.17 -13.86
CA GLY A 148 -6.59 -7.20 -13.66
C GLY A 148 -6.38 -6.27 -12.45
N VAL A 149 -5.46 -6.60 -11.55
CA VAL A 149 -4.91 -5.62 -10.59
C VAL A 149 -4.13 -4.59 -11.40
N ILE A 150 -4.16 -3.32 -10.99
CA ILE A 150 -3.37 -2.27 -11.65
C ILE A 150 -1.90 -2.64 -11.43
N ASP A 151 -1.32 -3.39 -12.36
CA ASP A 151 0.13 -3.57 -12.39
C ASP A 151 0.75 -2.17 -12.38
N ALA A 152 1.93 -2.01 -11.74
CA ALA A 152 2.54 -0.69 -11.65
C ALA A 152 2.81 -0.08 -13.02
N ASP A 153 3.09 -0.93 -14.02
CA ASP A 153 2.70 -0.67 -15.42
C ASP A 153 3.18 0.70 -15.95
N ALA A 154 2.73 1.13 -17.13
CA ALA A 154 3.58 1.49 -18.26
C ALA A 154 4.80 2.37 -17.93
N ARG A 155 5.88 1.65 -17.57
CA ARG A 155 7.23 2.08 -17.14
C ARG A 155 7.26 3.08 -15.97
N LEU A 156 6.48 2.71 -14.95
CA LEU A 156 6.53 3.11 -13.54
C LEU A 156 6.42 4.60 -13.18
N ARG A 157 5.47 5.40 -13.66
CA ARG A 157 4.52 5.27 -14.77
C ARG A 157 4.84 6.42 -15.72
N GLU A 158 5.77 6.10 -16.61
CA GLU A 158 6.77 7.01 -17.17
C GLU A 158 7.59 7.73 -16.08
N LYS A 159 8.18 6.92 -15.19
CA LYS A 159 9.13 7.30 -14.12
C LYS A 159 8.80 8.58 -13.34
N CYS A 160 7.52 8.67 -13.06
CA CYS A 160 6.93 9.46 -11.99
C CYS A 160 6.53 10.88 -12.33
N GLY A 161 6.62 11.37 -13.56
CA GLY A 161 5.97 12.60 -14.08
C GLY A 161 4.46 12.50 -14.43
N LEU A 162 3.74 11.51 -13.85
CA LEU A 162 2.42 10.89 -14.15
C LEU A 162 1.29 11.83 -14.69
N PRO A 163 0.39 11.44 -15.64
CA PRO A 163 -0.53 10.27 -15.62
C PRO A 163 -0.75 9.65 -17.05
N PRO A 164 -1.81 8.88 -17.46
CA PRO A 164 -2.88 8.18 -16.73
C PRO A 164 -3.10 6.69 -17.14
N ILE A 165 -3.98 6.03 -16.38
CA ILE A 165 -4.45 4.67 -16.64
C ILE A 165 -5.85 4.74 -17.26
N ASN A 166 -6.04 4.24 -18.49
CA ASN A 166 -7.36 3.93 -19.04
C ASN A 166 -7.48 2.42 -19.27
N ARG A 167 -8.26 1.71 -18.46
CA ARG A 167 -8.72 0.34 -18.75
C ARG A 167 -10.21 0.38 -19.13
N ARG A 168 -10.51 0.52 -20.42
CA ARG A 168 -11.82 0.12 -20.97
C ARG A 168 -11.65 -1.28 -21.57
N GLU A 169 -12.14 -2.31 -20.91
CA GLU A 169 -12.62 -3.51 -21.61
C GLU A 169 -13.85 -4.04 -20.88
N GLY A 170 -15.00 -3.76 -21.48
CA GLY A 170 -16.33 -4.08 -20.97
C GLY A 170 -17.42 -3.58 -21.91
N GLU A 171 -17.20 -3.62 -23.24
CA GLU A 171 -18.32 -3.76 -24.18
C GLU A 171 -18.45 -5.26 -24.44
N ALA A 172 -19.36 -5.89 -23.70
CA ALA A 172 -19.85 -7.21 -24.04
C ALA A 172 -20.60 -7.08 -25.37
N SER A 173 -20.11 -7.78 -26.40
CA SER A 173 -20.94 -8.20 -27.54
C SER A 173 -21.50 -9.57 -27.27
#